data_AF-A0A6P7GZ36-F1
#
_entry.id   AF-A0A6P7GZ36-F1
#
_cell.length_a   1.000
_cell.length_b   1.000
_cell.length_c   1.000
_cell.angle_alpha   90.00
_cell.angle_beta   90.00
_cell.angle_gamma   90.00
#
_symmetry.space_group_name_H-M   'P 1'
#
loop_
_entity.id
_entity.type
_entity.pdbx_description
1 polymer ?
#
loop_
_entity_poly.entity_id
_entity_poly.type
_entity_poly.pdbx_seq_one_letter_code
_entity_poly.pdbx_strand_id
1 'polypeptide(L)'
;MFSQHKQKITDLLVKELRNELEERDMDTTGKKADLVERLKNVLQEEGQDPETYLFKDKHAALISKVSGEISLVSTDITSLENKVSTDITPLENKLSGEISQVSTDITSLENKVSGEISQVSGEISKVSSDVSKVSTDVTSLKNRVIKVGNEE
;
A
#
# COMPACT_ATOMS: atom_id res chain seq x y z
N MET A 1 27.65 -17.00 -5.71
CA MET A 1 29.09 -16.71 -5.89
C MET A 1 29.26 -16.05 -7.25
N PHE A 2 29.57 -14.75 -7.28
CA PHE A 2 29.83 -14.06 -8.54
C PHE A 2 31.21 -14.48 -9.04
N SER A 3 31.25 -15.17 -10.17
CA SER A 3 32.50 -15.52 -10.83
C SER A 3 33.21 -14.22 -11.22
N GLN A 4 34.41 -13.98 -10.69
CA GLN A 4 35.28 -12.95 -11.26
C GLN A 4 35.62 -13.45 -12.67
N HIS A 5 34.90 -12.97 -13.68
CA HIS A 5 35.29 -13.23 -15.06
C HIS A 5 36.65 -12.56 -15.28
N LYS A 6 37.67 -13.40 -15.34
CA LYS A 6 39.04 -13.02 -15.64
C LYS A 6 39.29 -13.50 -17.05
N GLN A 7 39.53 -12.57 -17.97
CA GLN A 7 39.71 -12.88 -19.38
C GLN A 7 41.21 -13.03 -19.68
N LYS A 8 41.57 -14.03 -20.49
CA LYS A 8 42.90 -14.11 -21.06
C LYS A 8 42.99 -13.21 -22.29
N ILE A 9 44.21 -12.88 -22.70
CA ILE A 9 44.47 -12.03 -23.88
C ILE A 9 43.80 -12.54 -25.16
N THR A 10 43.61 -13.85 -25.29
CA THR A 10 42.96 -14.51 -26.43
C THR A 10 41.46 -14.27 -26.48
N ASP A 11 40.85 -14.08 -25.31
CA ASP A 11 39.41 -13.96 -25.12
C ASP A 11 38.94 -12.51 -25.30
N LEU A 12 39.87 -11.56 -25.25
CA LEU A 12 39.59 -10.14 -25.45
C LEU A 12 39.10 -9.86 -26.87
N LEU A 13 38.08 -9.01 -26.96
CA LEU A 13 37.58 -8.41 -28.19
C LEU A 13 38.57 -7.35 -28.69
N VAL A 14 38.51 -7.02 -29.99
CA VAL A 14 39.37 -5.98 -30.59
C VAL A 14 39.27 -4.65 -29.86
N LYS A 15 38.06 -4.27 -29.41
CA LYS A 15 37.85 -3.05 -28.63
C LYS A 15 38.58 -3.10 -27.28
N GLU A 16 38.53 -4.23 -26.59
CA GLU A 16 39.17 -4.42 -25.28
C GLU A 16 40.70 -4.43 -25.43
N LEU A 17 41.22 -5.12 -26.45
CA LEU A 17 42.64 -5.09 -26.79
C LEU A 17 43.14 -3.67 -27.09
N ARG A 18 42.36 -2.88 -27.86
CA ARG A 18 42.68 -1.48 -28.14
C ARG A 18 42.66 -0.64 -26.86
N ASN A 19 41.66 -0.81 -26.01
CA ASN A 19 41.58 -0.10 -24.73
C ASN A 19 42.78 -0.41 -23.80
N GLU A 20 43.17 -1.68 -23.68
CA GLU A 20 44.31 -2.07 -22.83
C GLU A 20 45.65 -1.54 -23.36
N LEU A 21 45.81 -1.48 -24.69
CA LEU A 21 46.96 -0.84 -25.34
C LEU A 21 46.93 0.69 -25.16
N GLU A 22 45.76 1.32 -25.33
CA GLU A 22 45.59 2.76 -25.15
C GLU A 22 45.85 3.20 -23.70
N GLU A 23 45.41 2.42 -22.71
CA GLU A 23 45.71 2.64 -21.28
C GLU A 23 47.21 2.54 -20.95
N ARG A 24 48.00 1.97 -21.87
CA ARG A 24 49.45 1.83 -21.79
C ARG A 24 50.19 2.78 -22.74
N ASP A 25 49.47 3.75 -23.31
CA ASP A 25 49.99 4.70 -24.28
C ASP A 25 50.62 4.01 -25.53
N MET A 26 50.07 2.87 -25.94
CA MET A 26 50.55 2.06 -27.07
C MET A 26 49.70 2.23 -28.33
N ASP A 27 50.33 1.99 -29.49
CA ASP A 27 49.63 2.04 -30.78
C ASP A 27 48.48 1.02 -30.85
N THR A 28 47.30 1.48 -31.26
CA THR A 28 46.08 0.67 -31.35
C THR A 28 45.70 0.30 -32.79
N THR A 29 46.57 0.58 -33.77
CA THR A 29 46.29 0.26 -35.18
C THR A 29 46.61 -1.20 -35.53
N GLY A 30 46.01 -1.71 -36.60
CA GLY A 30 46.19 -3.08 -37.08
C GLY A 30 44.98 -4.01 -36.88
N LYS A 31 45.14 -5.27 -37.31
CA LYS A 31 44.15 -6.36 -37.13
C LYS A 31 44.31 -6.97 -35.73
N LYS A 32 43.34 -7.79 -35.31
CA LYS A 32 43.31 -8.41 -33.96
C LYS A 32 44.64 -9.09 -33.58
N ALA A 33 45.25 -9.82 -34.50
CA ALA A 33 46.51 -10.52 -34.24
C ALA A 33 47.65 -9.56 -33.88
N ASP A 34 47.78 -8.44 -34.60
CA ASP A 34 48.82 -7.43 -34.37
C ASP A 34 48.64 -6.79 -32.98
N LEU A 35 47.40 -6.52 -32.59
CA LEU A 35 47.05 -5.97 -31.28
C LEU A 35 47.37 -6.96 -30.14
N VAL A 36 47.05 -8.24 -30.34
CA VAL A 36 47.38 -9.30 -29.36
C VAL A 36 48.89 -9.42 -29.20
N GLU A 37 49.65 -9.49 -30.29
CA GLU A 37 51.10 -9.61 -30.25
C GLU A 37 51.75 -8.40 -29.55
N ARG A 38 51.31 -7.19 -29.91
CA ARG A 38 51.79 -5.96 -29.27
C ARG A 38 51.50 -5.97 -27.78
N LEU A 39 50.29 -6.34 -27.36
CA LEU A 39 49.93 -6.40 -25.95
C LEU A 39 50.69 -7.50 -25.20
N LYS A 40 51.02 -8.65 -25.84
CA LYS A 40 51.90 -9.68 -25.25
C LYS A 40 53.30 -9.13 -24.98
N ASN A 41 53.88 -8.41 -25.94
CA ASN A 41 55.23 -7.85 -25.78
C ASN A 41 55.27 -6.82 -24.64
N VAL A 42 54.27 -5.93 -24.58
CA VAL A 42 54.16 -4.92 -23.52
C VAL A 42 54.02 -5.58 -22.14
N LEU A 43 53.20 -6.64 -22.03
CA LEU A 43 53.09 -7.38 -20.78
C LEU A 43 54.43 -8.02 -20.36
N GLN A 44 55.20 -8.58 -21.30
CA GLN A 44 56.52 -9.13 -21.00
C GLN A 44 57.52 -8.06 -20.56
N GLU A 45 57.48 -6.88 -21.16
CA GLU A 45 58.28 -5.72 -20.75
C GLU A 45 57.91 -5.23 -19.34
N GLU A 46 56.63 -5.32 -18.97
CA GLU A 46 56.13 -5.09 -17.61
C GLU A 46 56.47 -6.23 -16.62
N GLY A 47 57.14 -7.29 -17.07
CA GLY A 47 57.47 -8.46 -16.25
C GLY A 47 56.29 -9.39 -15.96
N GLN A 48 55.17 -9.22 -16.66
CA GLN A 48 54.00 -10.10 -16.60
C GLN A 48 54.12 -11.21 -17.65
N ASP A 49 53.66 -12.41 -17.32
CA ASP A 49 53.56 -13.49 -18.31
C ASP A 49 52.23 -13.37 -19.08
N PRO A 50 52.24 -13.13 -20.40
CA PRO A 50 51.02 -12.91 -21.18
C PRO A 50 50.08 -14.11 -21.23
N GLU A 51 50.57 -15.34 -20.99
CA GLU A 51 49.74 -16.55 -21.02
C GLU A 51 48.99 -16.79 -19.71
N THR A 52 49.47 -16.18 -18.62
CA THR A 52 48.87 -16.28 -17.28
C THR A 52 48.26 -14.97 -16.79
N TYR A 53 48.56 -13.85 -17.45
CA TYR A 53 47.97 -12.55 -17.14
C TYR A 53 46.45 -12.56 -17.34
N LEU A 54 45.74 -11.99 -16.37
CA LEU A 54 44.30 -11.97 -16.32
C LEU A 54 43.80 -10.52 -16.29
N PHE A 55 43.08 -10.14 -17.34
CA PHE A 55 42.51 -8.82 -17.46
C PHE A 55 41.26 -8.69 -16.58
N LYS A 56 41.07 -7.48 -16.04
CA LYS A 56 39.92 -7.18 -15.21
C LYS A 56 38.72 -6.92 -16.10
N ASP A 57 37.71 -7.78 -16.00
CA ASP A 57 36.41 -7.53 -16.62
C ASP A 57 35.73 -6.34 -15.89
N LYS A 58 35.78 -5.17 -16.51
CA LYS A 58 35.15 -3.95 -16.01
C LYS A 58 33.62 -4.10 -15.94
N HIS A 59 33.03 -4.91 -16.82
CA HIS A 59 31.59 -5.17 -16.81
C HIS A 59 31.22 -6.06 -15.63
N ALA A 60 32.01 -7.08 -15.29
CA ALA A 60 31.79 -7.90 -14.10
C ALA A 60 31.77 -7.08 -12.80
N ALA A 61 32.64 -6.08 -12.67
CA ALA A 61 32.66 -5.17 -11.52
C ALA A 61 31.38 -4.30 -11.44
N LEU A 62 30.94 -3.74 -12.57
CA LEU A 62 29.70 -2.97 -12.65
C LEU A 62 28.47 -3.84 -12.35
N ILE A 63 28.41 -5.06 -12.89
CA ILE A 63 27.35 -6.03 -12.63
C ILE A 63 27.29 -6.37 -11.14
N SER A 64 28.44 -6.60 -10.49
CA SER A 64 28.49 -6.86 -9.06
C SER A 64 27.97 -5.67 -8.23
N LYS A 65 28.31 -4.44 -8.62
CA LYS A 65 27.83 -3.23 -7.94
C LYS A 65 26.31 -3.09 -8.10
N VAL A 66 25.81 -3.18 -9.33
CA VAL A 66 24.39 -3.09 -9.63
C VAL A 66 23.60 -4.21 -8.95
N SER A 67 24.13 -5.43 -8.90
CA SER A 67 23.49 -6.53 -8.16
C SER A 67 23.38 -6.24 -6.66
N GLY A 68 24.38 -5.57 -6.08
CA GLY A 68 24.33 -5.13 -4.68
C GLY A 68 23.24 -4.07 -4.46
N GLU A 69 23.19 -3.06 -5.33
CA GLU A 69 22.16 -2.02 -5.30
C GLU A 69 20.75 -2.62 -5.46
N ILE A 70 20.55 -3.55 -6.39
CA ILE A 70 19.29 -4.29 -6.57
C ILE A 70 18.91 -5.05 -5.29
N SER A 71 19.87 -5.69 -4.62
CA SER A 71 19.62 -6.41 -3.37
C SER A 71 19.17 -5.47 -2.23
N LEU A 72 19.75 -4.27 -2.16
CA LEU A 72 19.34 -3.25 -1.19
C LEU A 72 17.93 -2.75 -1.48
N VAL A 73 17.66 -2.40 -2.74
CA VAL A 73 16.31 -1.98 -3.18
C VAL A 73 15.27 -3.07 -2.90
N SER A 74 15.59 -4.33 -3.13
CA SER A 74 14.69 -5.45 -2.81
C SER A 74 14.40 -5.52 -1.30
N THR A 75 15.39 -5.24 -0.46
CA THR A 75 15.22 -5.23 1.01
C THR A 75 14.35 -4.06 1.45
N ASP A 76 14.55 -2.89 0.85
CA ASP A 76 13.76 -1.68 1.11
C ASP A 76 12.30 -1.88 0.68
N ILE A 77 12.05 -2.49 -0.48
CA ILE A 77 10.70 -2.84 -0.97
C ILE A 77 10.00 -3.76 0.04
N THR A 78 10.64 -4.86 0.46
CA THR A 78 10.06 -5.77 1.45
C THR A 78 9.78 -5.06 2.78
N SER A 79 10.65 -4.14 3.20
CA SER A 79 10.43 -3.35 4.42
C SER A 79 9.23 -2.40 4.29
N LEU A 80 9.06 -1.76 3.13
CA LEU A 80 7.92 -0.91 2.83
C LEU A 80 6.62 -1.72 2.75
N GLU A 81 6.62 -2.88 2.09
CA GLU A 81 5.47 -3.79 2.03
C GLU A 81 5.01 -4.19 3.44
N ASN A 82 5.95 -4.58 4.30
CA ASN A 82 5.66 -4.91 5.68
C ASN A 82 5.08 -3.71 6.45
N LYS A 83 5.68 -2.52 6.30
CA LYS A 83 5.19 -1.31 6.98
C LYS A 83 3.78 -0.92 6.53
N VAL A 84 3.52 -1.00 5.22
CA VAL A 84 2.18 -0.76 4.65
C VAL A 84 1.17 -1.77 5.21
N SER A 85 1.52 -3.06 5.27
CA SER A 85 0.64 -4.07 5.86
C SER A 85 0.38 -3.83 7.35
N THR A 86 1.39 -3.42 8.12
CA THR A 86 1.22 -3.16 9.56
C THR A 86 0.42 -1.89 9.85
N ASP A 87 0.44 -0.91 8.95
CA ASP A 87 -0.27 0.36 9.14
C ASP A 87 -1.73 0.29 8.64
N ILE A 88 -1.97 -0.37 7.50
CA ILE A 88 -3.32 -0.40 6.88
C ILE A 88 -4.27 -1.35 7.60
N THR A 89 -3.84 -2.58 7.90
CA THR A 89 -4.73 -3.60 8.46
C THR A 89 -5.37 -3.20 9.79
N PRO A 90 -4.65 -2.57 10.75
CA PRO A 90 -5.28 -2.08 11.97
C PRO A 90 -6.29 -0.94 11.75
N LEU A 91 -6.04 -0.07 10.77
CA LEU A 91 -6.98 1.01 10.41
C LEU A 91 -8.27 0.46 9.82
N GLU A 92 -8.20 -0.54 8.93
CA GLU A 92 -9.37 -1.22 8.38
C GLU A 92 -10.21 -1.88 9.49
N ASN A 93 -9.55 -2.58 10.41
CA ASN A 93 -10.22 -3.22 11.55
C ASN A 93 -10.87 -2.20 12.49
N LYS A 94 -10.16 -1.10 12.79
CA LYS A 94 -10.69 -0.02 13.64
C LYS A 94 -11.91 0.64 13.00
N LEU A 95 -11.83 0.97 11.72
CA LEU A 95 -12.93 1.58 10.98
C LEU A 95 -14.15 0.65 10.91
N SER A 96 -13.94 -0.64 10.65
CA SER A 96 -15.01 -1.65 10.67
C SER A 96 -15.68 -1.74 12.05
N GLY A 97 -14.89 -1.71 13.12
CA GLY A 97 -15.39 -1.69 14.49
C GLY A 97 -16.22 -0.44 14.81
N GLU A 98 -15.74 0.74 14.45
CA GLU A 98 -16.47 2.01 14.63
C GLU A 98 -17.79 2.02 13.85
N ILE A 99 -17.80 1.55 12.59
CA ILE A 99 -19.03 1.42 11.79
C ILE A 99 -20.02 0.46 12.45
N SER A 100 -19.55 -0.68 12.96
CA SER A 100 -20.39 -1.66 13.65
C SER A 100 -21.00 -1.07 14.93
N GLN A 101 -20.24 -0.28 15.68
CA GLN A 101 -20.73 0.38 16.88
C GLN A 101 -21.79 1.43 16.54
N VAL A 102 -21.53 2.29 15.56
CA VAL A 102 -22.49 3.31 15.10
C VAL A 102 -23.79 2.65 14.61
N SER A 103 -23.71 1.55 13.88
CA SER A 103 -24.89 0.79 13.44
C SER A 103 -25.73 0.29 14.64
N THR A 104 -25.06 -0.24 15.68
CA THR A 104 -25.69 -0.69 16.92
C THR A 104 -26.36 0.46 17.67
N ASP A 105 -25.69 1.61 17.73
CA ASP A 105 -26.20 2.81 18.40
C ASP A 105 -27.44 3.36 17.66
N ILE A 106 -27.42 3.38 16.32
CA ILE A 106 -28.57 3.77 15.49
C ILE A 106 -29.76 2.86 15.77
N THR A 107 -29.60 1.53 15.71
CA THR A 107 -30.68 0.59 15.99
C THR A 107 -31.24 0.76 17.40
N SER A 108 -30.37 1.03 18.38
CA SER A 108 -30.80 1.29 19.77
C SER A 108 -31.62 2.56 19.89
N LEU A 109 -31.23 3.64 19.21
CA LEU A 109 -31.98 4.89 19.15
C LEU A 109 -33.32 4.73 18.42
N GLU A 110 -33.36 4.03 17.30
CA GLU A 110 -34.60 3.73 16.55
C GLU A 110 -35.60 3.00 17.43
N ASN A 111 -35.15 1.96 18.15
CA ASN A 111 -36.01 1.21 19.08
C ASN A 111 -36.51 2.09 20.22
N LYS A 112 -35.65 2.93 20.81
CA LYS A 112 -36.05 3.85 21.88
C LYS A 112 -37.11 4.84 21.41
N VAL A 113 -36.88 5.48 20.26
CA VAL A 113 -37.82 6.46 19.67
C VAL A 113 -39.14 5.79 19.30
N SER A 114 -39.11 4.60 18.71
CA SER A 114 -40.33 3.82 18.40
C SER A 114 -41.14 3.49 19.65
N GLY A 115 -40.46 3.13 20.74
CA GLY A 115 -41.07 2.90 22.05
C GLY A 115 -41.73 4.15 22.62
N GLU A 116 -41.03 5.28 22.63
CA GLU A 116 -41.56 6.57 23.10
C GLU A 116 -42.78 7.02 22.28
N ILE A 117 -42.73 6.90 20.94
CA ILE A 117 -43.87 7.20 20.06
C ILE A 117 -45.07 6.31 20.41
N SER A 118 -44.84 5.02 20.63
CA SER A 118 -45.90 4.07 20.99
C SER A 118 -46.55 4.43 22.32
N GLN A 119 -45.77 4.84 23.31
CA GLN A 119 -46.28 5.29 24.61
C GLN A 119 -47.14 6.55 24.46
N VAL A 120 -46.63 7.58 23.77
CA VAL A 120 -47.35 8.84 23.55
C VAL A 120 -48.64 8.61 22.78
N SER A 121 -48.63 7.75 21.76
CA SER A 121 -49.83 7.36 21.01
C SER A 121 -50.89 6.69 21.92
N GLY A 122 -50.44 5.85 22.84
CA GLY A 122 -51.31 5.23 23.86
C GLY A 122 -51.91 6.26 24.83
N GLU A 123 -51.13 7.23 25.29
CA GLU A 123 -51.60 8.32 26.15
C GLU A 123 -52.62 9.22 25.43
N ILE A 124 -52.36 9.61 24.18
CA ILE A 124 -53.31 10.37 23.34
C ILE A 124 -54.63 9.61 23.19
N SER A 125 -54.57 8.29 22.99
CA SER A 125 -55.77 7.45 22.86
C SER A 125 -56.61 7.43 24.15
N LYS A 126 -55.97 7.39 25.32
CA LYS A 126 -56.65 7.49 26.61
C LYS A 126 -57.33 8.85 26.78
N VAL A 127 -56.61 9.94 26.51
CA VAL A 127 -57.15 11.31 26.58
C VAL A 127 -58.34 11.47 25.62
N SER A 128 -58.24 10.96 24.40
CA SER A 128 -59.34 10.99 23.42
C SER A 128 -60.59 10.25 23.92
N SER A 129 -60.41 9.10 24.58
CA SER A 129 -61.51 8.37 25.22
C SER A 129 -62.17 9.20 26.33
N ASP A 130 -61.37 9.83 27.19
CA ASP A 130 -61.89 10.62 28.30
C ASP A 130 -62.61 11.89 27.81
N VAL A 131 -62.09 12.57 26.78
CA VAL A 131 -62.79 13.69 26.11
C VAL A 131 -64.14 13.24 25.53
N SER A 132 -64.20 12.04 24.94
CA SER A 132 -65.45 11.49 24.40
C SER A 132 -66.49 11.22 25.49
N LYS A 133 -66.07 10.73 26.66
CA LYS A 133 -66.94 10.56 27.83
C LYS A 133 -67.46 11.90 28.33
N VAL A 134 -66.58 12.89 28.52
CA VAL A 134 -66.96 14.25 28.95
C VAL A 134 -67.94 14.90 27.98
N SER A 135 -67.73 14.75 26.67
CA SER A 135 -68.66 15.24 25.64
C SER A 135 -70.06 14.62 25.77
N THR A 136 -70.12 13.32 26.07
CA THR A 136 -71.38 12.60 26.33
C THR A 136 -72.06 13.11 27.61
N ASP A 137 -71.29 13.30 28.67
CA ASP A 137 -71.79 13.82 29.95
C ASP A 137 -72.35 15.24 29.81
N VAL A 138 -71.64 16.13 29.10
CA VAL A 138 -72.08 17.50 28.80
C VAL A 138 -73.38 17.49 28.01
N THR A 139 -73.49 16.64 26.99
CA THR A 139 -74.71 16.48 26.19
C THR A 139 -75.88 16.02 27.07
N SER A 140 -75.64 15.05 27.95
CA SER A 140 -76.64 14.54 28.88
C SER A 140 -77.09 15.61 29.90
N LEU A 141 -76.15 16.40 30.44
CA LEU A 141 -76.45 17.51 31.35
C LEU A 141 -77.26 18.60 30.65
N LYS A 142 -76.88 18.99 29.42
CA LYS A 142 -77.64 19.95 28.60
C LYS A 142 -79.10 19.53 28.45
N ASN A 143 -79.35 18.26 28.13
CA ASN A 143 -80.71 17.73 28.01
C ASN A 143 -81.47 17.80 29.34
N ARG A 144 -80.82 17.50 30.47
CA ARG A 144 -81.43 17.63 31.81
C ARG A 144 -81.78 19.07 32.16
N VAL A 145 -80.91 20.03 31.87
CA VAL A 145 -81.15 21.46 32.10
C VAL A 145 -82.34 21.96 31.28
N ILE A 146 -82.41 21.57 29.99
CA ILE A 146 -83.56 21.89 29.12
C ILE A 146 -84.85 21.34 29.72
N LYS A 147 -84.84 20.11 30.25
CA LYS A 147 -86.01 19.51 30.87
C LYS A 147 -86.51 20.29 32.10
N VAL A 148 -85.61 20.64 33.03
CA VAL A 148 -85.96 21.39 34.24
C VAL A 148 -86.51 22.78 33.91
N GLY A 149 -85.88 23.49 32.96
CA GLY A 149 -86.35 24.82 32.54
C GLY A 149 -87.71 24.83 31.83
N ASN A 150 -88.22 23.67 31.40
CA ASN A 150 -89.57 23.54 30.85
C ASN A 150 -90.62 23.18 31.92
N GLU A 151 -90.20 22.86 33.16
CA GLU A 151 -91.06 22.44 34.27
C GLU A 151 -91.32 23.58 35.29
N GLU A 152 -90.61 24.71 35.21
CA GLU A 152 -90.85 25.97 35.96
C GLU A 152 -91.73 26.96 35.18
#